data_AF-A0A7C5RC11-F1
#
_entry.id   AF-A0A7C5RC11-F1
#
_cell.length_a   1.000
_cell.length_b   1.000
_cell.length_c   1.000
_cell.angle_alpha   90.00
_cell.angle_beta   90.00
_cell.angle_gamma   90.00
#
_symmetry.space_group_name_H-M   'P 1'
#
loop_
_entity.id
_entity.type
_entity.pdbx_description
1 polymer ?
#
loop_
_entity_poly.entity_id
_entity_poly.type
_entity_poly.pdbx_seq_one_letter_code
_entity_poly.pdbx_strand_id
1 'polypeptide(L)'
;MWRRPGPAAAHLALLLALTAALVLLLWVQPVRAEGNIVSVTVTVLNGHNEVLQGANVTAYYTNETKVPNTGGMRGSAITNSSGRAVLQLMSGTTDAKYVIKVYFRGLLVNETQNEFDCSTECPRTSFSVKLDVYHLTIRVLSSSGVPVPGARVNVTSSLIDPQEIARNAQTDSSGNLVVRNLPAKYLTDSGELDVEYTIDVSYTAVGNVKLTKSVTHTLSSDRTSVEVRLDLYSISAKVQDMEGNSIQGVTVELLKGDSATPLLTETSDSNGLVTFKLLPGGTYSLRFKIDNELVDERRDLVVAGDVNLGD
;
A
#
# COMPACT_ATOMS: atom_id res chain seq x y z
N MET A 1 -97.59 21.75 22.75
CA MET A 1 -98.85 22.32 22.22
C MET A 1 -98.51 23.12 20.98
N TRP A 2 -99.05 22.70 19.83
CA TRP A 2 -99.38 23.49 18.63
C TRP A 2 -98.29 24.35 17.96
N ARG A 3 -97.82 23.92 16.79
CA ARG A 3 -98.28 24.31 15.42
C ARG A 3 -97.41 25.45 14.85
N ARG A 4 -96.70 25.16 13.76
CA ARG A 4 -96.28 26.18 12.77
C ARG A 4 -97.53 26.82 12.15
N PRO A 5 -97.47 28.06 11.64
CA PRO A 5 -97.29 28.21 10.18
C PRO A 5 -96.49 29.46 9.75
N GLY A 6 -95.92 29.41 8.53
CA GLY A 6 -95.40 30.60 7.79
C GLY A 6 -96.56 31.37 7.12
N PRO A 7 -96.41 31.94 5.91
CA PRO A 7 -95.22 32.32 5.12
C PRO A 7 -95.38 33.74 4.49
N ALA A 8 -94.67 34.00 3.37
CA ALA A 8 -94.91 35.05 2.35
C ALA A 8 -94.29 36.43 2.63
N ALA A 9 -93.86 37.24 1.66
CA ALA A 9 -93.50 37.12 0.24
C ALA A 9 -93.14 38.56 -0.20
N ALA A 10 -92.14 38.73 -1.09
CA ALA A 10 -91.99 39.82 -2.08
C ALA A 10 -90.54 39.77 -2.62
N HIS A 11 -90.28 39.35 -3.87
CA HIS A 11 -90.31 40.17 -5.11
C HIS A 11 -89.40 41.42 -4.97
N LEU A 12 -88.40 41.73 -5.81
CA LEU A 12 -88.34 41.65 -7.28
C LEU A 12 -86.90 41.96 -7.78
N ALA A 13 -86.51 41.23 -8.82
CA ALA A 13 -85.49 41.40 -9.87
C ALA A 13 -84.40 42.51 -9.81
N LEU A 14 -83.15 42.09 -10.10
CA LEU A 14 -82.33 42.76 -11.12
C LEU A 14 -81.36 41.76 -11.79
N LEU A 15 -81.55 41.53 -13.08
CA LEU A 15 -80.61 40.83 -13.97
C LEU A 15 -79.43 41.77 -14.29
N LEU A 16 -78.20 41.27 -14.23
CA LEU A 16 -77.08 41.85 -14.99
C LEU A 16 -76.03 40.78 -15.32
N ALA A 17 -75.59 40.87 -16.56
CA ALA A 17 -74.91 39.85 -17.34
C ALA A 17 -73.41 39.71 -17.03
N LEU A 18 -72.94 38.47 -17.04
CA LEU A 18 -71.76 37.98 -17.75
C LEU A 18 -70.45 38.80 -17.67
N THR A 19 -69.56 38.43 -16.73
CA THR A 19 -68.11 38.23 -17.01
C THR A 19 -67.54 37.24 -15.99
N ALA A 20 -67.49 35.96 -16.36
CA ALA A 20 -66.71 34.97 -15.62
C ALA A 20 -65.23 35.18 -15.97
N ALA A 21 -64.53 36.03 -15.20
CA ALA A 21 -63.08 36.08 -15.22
C ALA A 21 -62.56 34.81 -14.52
N LEU A 22 -62.33 33.77 -15.31
CA LEU A 22 -61.61 32.56 -14.91
C LEU A 22 -60.16 32.96 -14.60
N VAL A 23 -59.86 33.26 -13.33
CA VAL A 23 -58.49 33.40 -12.84
C VAL A 23 -57.90 31.99 -12.79
N LEU A 24 -57.25 31.60 -13.89
CA LEU A 24 -56.40 30.43 -13.97
C LEU A 24 -55.15 30.73 -13.14
N LEU A 25 -55.19 30.40 -11.84
CA LEU A 25 -54.01 30.31 -10.99
C LEU A 25 -53.18 29.12 -11.51
N LEU A 26 -52.39 29.36 -12.55
CA LEU A 26 -51.26 28.51 -12.89
C LEU A 26 -50.33 28.54 -11.68
N TRP A 27 -50.44 27.51 -10.84
CA TRP A 27 -49.32 27.08 -10.02
C TRP A 27 -48.22 26.68 -11.00
N VAL A 28 -47.40 27.65 -11.40
CA VAL A 28 -46.08 27.37 -11.93
C VAL A 28 -45.35 26.76 -10.73
N GLN A 29 -45.44 25.44 -10.60
CA GLN A 29 -44.40 24.69 -9.91
C GLN A 29 -43.11 25.24 -10.50
N PRO A 30 -42.16 25.79 -9.71
CA PRO A 30 -40.86 26.05 -10.27
C PRO A 30 -40.42 24.73 -10.86
N VAL A 31 -40.33 24.67 -12.19
CA VAL A 31 -39.67 23.57 -12.88
C VAL A 31 -38.26 23.66 -12.36
N ARG A 32 -37.98 22.94 -11.26
CA ARG A 32 -36.62 22.56 -10.93
C ARG A 32 -36.20 21.83 -12.19
N ALA A 33 -35.22 22.37 -12.91
CA ALA A 33 -34.57 21.60 -13.96
C ALA A 33 -34.28 20.22 -13.35
N GLU A 34 -34.93 19.18 -13.86
CA GLU A 34 -34.66 17.83 -13.40
C GLU A 34 -33.22 17.56 -13.79
N GLY A 35 -32.32 17.67 -12.82
CA GLY A 35 -30.91 17.44 -13.03
C GLY A 35 -30.71 16.07 -13.66
N ASN A 36 -29.88 16.00 -14.69
CA ASN A 36 -29.57 14.75 -15.33
C ASN A 36 -28.46 14.04 -14.56
N ILE A 37 -28.62 12.74 -14.34
CA ILE A 37 -27.56 11.92 -13.75
C ILE A 37 -26.53 11.60 -14.83
N VAL A 38 -25.29 12.04 -14.62
CA VAL A 38 -24.18 11.85 -15.55
C VAL A 38 -23.17 10.88 -14.95
N SER A 39 -22.63 9.99 -15.80
CA SER A 39 -21.54 9.10 -15.41
C SER A 39 -20.21 9.83 -15.49
N VAL A 40 -19.51 9.95 -14.36
CA VAL A 40 -18.17 10.53 -14.26
C VAL A 40 -17.17 9.44 -13.92
N THR A 41 -16.26 9.16 -14.85
CA THR A 41 -15.18 8.19 -14.66
C THR A 41 -13.94 8.88 -14.10
N VAL A 42 -13.45 8.38 -12.97
CA VAL A 42 -12.14 8.78 -12.41
C VAL A 42 -11.18 7.61 -12.56
N THR A 43 -10.06 7.82 -13.25
CA THR A 43 -8.96 6.85 -13.33
C THR A 43 -7.91 7.24 -12.31
N VAL A 44 -7.59 6.36 -11.37
CA VAL A 44 -6.60 6.62 -10.33
C VAL A 44 -5.30 5.93 -10.69
N LEU A 45 -4.22 6.70 -10.68
CA LEU A 45 -2.87 6.23 -10.95
C LEU A 45 -1.99 6.44 -9.71
N ASN A 46 -1.03 5.54 -9.52
CA ASN A 46 0.02 5.73 -8.51
C ASN A 46 1.11 6.68 -9.02
N GLY A 47 2.13 6.96 -8.20
CA GLY A 47 3.22 7.86 -8.51
C GLY A 47 4.07 7.42 -9.71
N HIS A 48 4.03 6.13 -10.08
CA HIS A 48 4.69 5.55 -11.24
C HIS A 48 3.83 5.56 -12.52
N ASN A 49 2.65 6.20 -12.49
CA ASN A 49 1.65 6.19 -13.56
C ASN A 49 1.02 4.80 -13.82
N GLU A 50 1.12 3.87 -12.88
CA GLU A 50 0.43 2.59 -12.96
C GLU A 50 -0.99 2.73 -12.42
N VAL A 51 -1.92 1.93 -12.94
CA VAL A 51 -3.32 1.94 -12.46
C VAL A 51 -3.39 1.48 -11.00
N LEU A 52 -4.14 2.22 -10.18
CA LEU A 52 -4.31 1.92 -8.76
C LEU A 52 -5.70 1.33 -8.50
N GLN A 53 -5.76 0.04 -8.22
CA GLN A 53 -6.96 -0.66 -7.78
C GLN A 53 -7.20 -0.45 -6.27
N GLY A 54 -8.47 -0.43 -5.84
CA GLY A 54 -8.85 -0.39 -4.43
C GLY A 54 -8.93 1.01 -3.82
N ALA A 55 -8.71 2.07 -4.60
CA ALA A 55 -8.91 3.44 -4.15
C ALA A 55 -10.41 3.77 -4.11
N ASN A 56 -10.89 4.30 -2.99
CA ASN A 56 -12.25 4.76 -2.83
C ASN A 56 -12.37 6.22 -3.27
N VAL A 57 -12.95 6.44 -4.44
CA VAL A 57 -13.24 7.77 -4.98
C VAL A 57 -14.62 8.19 -4.49
N THR A 58 -14.71 9.34 -3.82
CA THR A 58 -15.95 9.86 -3.25
C THR A 58 -16.16 11.33 -3.62
N ALA A 59 -17.35 11.64 -4.11
CA ALA A 59 -17.81 13.01 -4.30
C ALA A 59 -18.47 13.54 -3.01
N TYR A 60 -18.13 14.78 -2.68
CA TYR A 60 -18.77 15.60 -1.68
C TYR A 60 -19.36 16.82 -2.37
N TYR A 61 -20.48 17.32 -1.89
CA TYR A 61 -20.91 18.68 -2.23
C TYR A 61 -19.93 19.69 -1.64
N THR A 62 -19.90 20.92 -2.14
CA THR A 62 -19.03 21.99 -1.62
C THR A 62 -19.30 22.39 -0.16
N ASN A 63 -20.45 21.98 0.40
CA ASN A 63 -20.76 22.09 1.82
C ASN A 63 -20.27 20.88 2.66
N GLU A 64 -19.38 20.07 2.10
CA GLU A 64 -18.77 18.87 2.73
C GLU A 64 -19.74 17.72 3.03
N THR A 65 -20.98 17.79 2.56
CA THR A 65 -21.90 16.65 2.65
C THR A 65 -21.57 15.62 1.58
N LYS A 66 -21.48 14.35 1.98
CA LYS A 66 -21.19 13.26 1.06
C LYS A 66 -22.37 13.05 0.08
N VAL A 67 -22.07 12.92 -1.21
CA VAL A 67 -23.08 12.55 -2.22
C VAL A 67 -23.58 11.13 -1.93
N PRO A 68 -24.89 10.89 -1.88
CA PRO A 68 -25.43 9.58 -1.51
C PRO A 68 -25.29 8.54 -2.64
N ASN A 69 -25.47 7.27 -2.28
CA ASN A 69 -25.59 6.14 -3.22
C ASN A 69 -27.06 5.70 -3.33
N THR A 70 -27.97 6.65 -3.56
CA THR A 70 -29.42 6.41 -3.63
C THR A 70 -30.05 7.22 -4.75
N GLY A 71 -31.25 6.83 -5.20
CA GLY A 71 -31.98 7.57 -6.22
C GLY A 71 -31.28 7.63 -7.58
N GLY A 72 -30.50 6.61 -7.94
CA GLY A 72 -29.71 6.57 -9.17
C GLY A 72 -28.37 7.33 -9.09
N MET A 73 -28.12 8.06 -8.00
CA MET A 73 -26.80 8.62 -7.73
C MET A 73 -25.87 7.57 -7.14
N ARG A 74 -24.58 7.77 -7.39
CA ARG A 74 -23.47 7.00 -6.84
C ARG A 74 -22.34 7.96 -6.53
N GLY A 75 -22.38 8.51 -5.32
CA GLY A 75 -21.36 9.41 -4.79
C GLY A 75 -20.04 8.73 -4.42
N SER A 76 -19.99 7.41 -4.27
CA SER A 76 -18.73 6.67 -4.04
C SER A 76 -18.56 5.44 -4.91
N ALA A 77 -17.33 5.20 -5.35
CA ALA A 77 -16.94 3.98 -6.05
C ALA A 77 -15.47 3.60 -5.76
N ILE A 78 -15.21 2.30 -5.66
CA ILE A 78 -13.86 1.75 -5.51
C ILE A 78 -13.29 1.49 -6.91
N THR A 79 -12.03 1.84 -7.14
CA THR A 79 -11.36 1.57 -8.40
C THR A 79 -11.19 0.07 -8.65
N ASN A 80 -11.54 -0.38 -9.84
CA ASN A 80 -11.40 -1.76 -10.26
C ASN A 80 -9.96 -2.10 -10.69
N SER A 81 -9.74 -3.28 -11.28
CA SER A 81 -8.43 -3.72 -11.80
C SER A 81 -7.85 -2.84 -12.91
N SER A 82 -8.67 -2.00 -13.56
CA SER A 82 -8.22 -0.98 -14.53
C SER A 82 -7.95 0.38 -13.88
N GLY A 83 -8.02 0.49 -12.54
CA GLY A 83 -7.86 1.75 -11.81
C GLY A 83 -9.03 2.71 -11.96
N ARG A 84 -10.19 2.26 -12.47
CA ARG A 84 -11.34 3.12 -12.78
C ARG A 84 -12.43 3.02 -11.72
N ALA A 85 -12.90 4.16 -11.25
CA ALA A 85 -14.10 4.33 -10.44
C ALA A 85 -15.12 5.15 -11.24
N VAL A 86 -16.40 4.73 -11.22
CA VAL A 86 -17.48 5.43 -11.94
C VAL A 86 -18.48 5.96 -10.92
N LEU A 87 -18.62 7.29 -10.89
CA LEU A 87 -19.60 8.01 -10.10
C LEU A 87 -20.84 8.33 -10.96
N GLN A 88 -22.00 8.41 -10.33
CA GLN A 88 -23.24 8.89 -10.95
C GLN A 88 -23.63 10.17 -10.20
N LEU A 89 -23.37 11.33 -10.82
CA LEU A 89 -23.53 12.64 -10.21
C LEU A 89 -24.64 13.42 -10.90
N MET A 90 -25.29 14.32 -10.16
CA MET A 90 -26.28 15.22 -10.73
C MET A 90 -25.58 16.30 -11.56
N SER A 91 -26.24 16.73 -12.64
CA SER A 91 -25.76 17.77 -13.55
C SER A 91 -26.93 18.65 -13.95
N GLY A 92 -26.70 19.95 -14.10
CA GLY A 92 -27.74 20.91 -14.50
C GLY A 92 -28.62 21.42 -13.36
N THR A 93 -28.17 21.31 -12.11
CA THR A 93 -28.82 21.90 -10.93
C THR A 93 -27.87 22.84 -10.21
N THR A 94 -28.38 23.92 -9.61
CA THR A 94 -27.54 24.96 -8.97
C THR A 94 -26.64 24.45 -7.84
N ASP A 95 -27.01 23.31 -7.23
CA ASP A 95 -26.29 22.64 -6.14
C ASP A 95 -25.34 21.51 -6.61
N ALA A 96 -25.29 21.21 -7.91
CA ALA A 96 -24.40 20.18 -8.48
C ALA A 96 -22.95 20.68 -8.55
N LYS A 97 -22.35 20.93 -7.40
CA LYS A 97 -21.02 21.50 -7.20
C LYS A 97 -20.25 20.59 -6.27
N TYR A 98 -19.16 20.00 -6.76
CA TYR A 98 -18.53 18.87 -6.08
C TYR A 98 -17.05 19.07 -5.75
N VAL A 99 -16.60 18.43 -4.68
CA VAL A 99 -15.20 18.15 -4.37
C VAL A 99 -15.01 16.63 -4.45
N ILE A 100 -14.04 16.17 -5.24
CA ILE A 100 -13.74 14.75 -5.37
C ILE A 100 -12.55 14.42 -4.47
N LYS A 101 -12.79 13.53 -3.51
CA LYS A 101 -11.81 13.03 -2.56
C LYS A 101 -11.45 11.58 -2.91
N VAL A 102 -10.16 11.25 -2.86
CA VAL A 102 -9.67 9.88 -3.08
C VAL A 102 -9.08 9.37 -1.78
N TYR A 103 -9.66 8.28 -1.27
CA TYR A 103 -9.17 7.58 -0.11
C TYR A 103 -8.49 6.28 -0.53
N PHE A 104 -7.35 5.97 0.07
CA PHE A 104 -6.66 4.71 -0.16
C PHE A 104 -6.09 4.18 1.16
N ARG A 105 -6.36 2.91 1.46
CA ARG A 105 -5.99 2.27 2.74
C ARG A 105 -6.46 3.05 3.98
N GLY A 106 -7.63 3.69 3.87
CA GLY A 106 -8.23 4.51 4.94
C GLY A 106 -7.75 5.96 5.00
N LEU A 107 -6.73 6.34 4.23
CA LEU A 107 -6.17 7.70 4.22
C LEU A 107 -6.74 8.54 3.10
N LEU A 108 -7.03 9.82 3.38
CA LEU A 108 -7.32 10.81 2.34
C LEU A 108 -5.99 11.15 1.64
N VAL A 109 -5.82 10.71 0.40
CA VAL A 109 -4.55 10.84 -0.35
C VAL A 109 -4.64 11.84 -1.50
N ASN A 110 -5.84 12.29 -1.85
CA ASN A 110 -6.04 13.39 -2.79
C ASN A 110 -7.41 14.05 -2.61
N GLU A 111 -7.43 15.35 -2.88
CA GLU A 111 -8.63 16.16 -2.95
C GLU A 111 -8.51 17.13 -4.14
N THR A 112 -9.58 17.29 -4.92
CA THR A 112 -9.59 18.28 -6.00
C THR A 112 -9.56 19.69 -5.44
N GLN A 113 -8.52 20.46 -5.76
CA GLN A 113 -8.35 21.85 -5.28
C GLN A 113 -9.43 22.81 -5.78
N ASN A 114 -9.96 22.56 -6.98
CA ASN A 114 -11.02 23.36 -7.57
C ASN A 114 -12.33 22.58 -7.53
N GLU A 115 -13.42 23.32 -7.38
CA GLU A 115 -14.77 22.79 -7.51
C GLU A 115 -14.96 22.13 -8.88
N PHE A 116 -15.50 20.91 -8.84
CA PHE A 116 -16.02 20.22 -10.00
C PHE A 116 -17.48 20.65 -10.20
N ASP A 117 -17.65 21.79 -10.87
CA ASP A 117 -18.94 22.47 -11.06
C ASP A 117 -19.74 21.82 -12.20
N CYS A 118 -20.75 21.02 -11.86
CA CYS A 118 -21.73 20.44 -12.78
C CYS A 118 -23.05 21.22 -12.80
N SER A 119 -23.09 22.48 -12.33
CA SER A 119 -24.35 23.19 -12.11
C SER A 119 -25.14 23.50 -13.37
N THR A 120 -24.46 23.60 -14.51
CA THR A 120 -25.08 23.62 -15.85
C THR A 120 -24.83 22.30 -16.56
N GLU A 121 -23.55 21.94 -16.71
CA GLU A 121 -23.09 20.67 -17.23
C GLU A 121 -21.75 20.31 -16.57
N CYS A 122 -21.47 19.03 -16.37
CA CYS A 122 -20.17 18.63 -15.87
C CYS A 122 -19.06 18.99 -16.86
N PRO A 123 -17.93 19.59 -16.42
CA PRO A 123 -16.88 20.09 -17.30
C PRO A 123 -16.15 18.97 -18.06
N ARG A 124 -16.26 17.73 -17.57
CA ARG A 124 -15.74 16.51 -18.17
C ARG A 124 -16.45 15.31 -17.57
N THR A 125 -16.54 14.23 -18.32
CA THR A 125 -17.11 12.95 -17.84
C THR A 125 -16.04 11.89 -17.61
N SER A 126 -14.77 12.22 -17.88
CA SER A 126 -13.62 11.36 -17.55
C SER A 126 -12.37 12.19 -17.23
N PHE A 127 -11.63 11.78 -16.21
CA PHE A 127 -10.30 12.34 -15.93
C PHE A 127 -9.44 11.37 -15.11
N SER A 128 -8.16 11.69 -15.00
CA SER A 128 -7.20 10.92 -14.20
C SER A 128 -6.72 11.70 -13.00
N VAL A 129 -6.47 10.98 -11.89
CA VAL A 129 -5.86 11.50 -10.67
C VAL A 129 -4.59 10.70 -10.42
N LYS A 130 -3.47 11.39 -10.29
CA LYS A 130 -2.19 10.78 -9.91
C LYS A 130 -1.95 11.01 -8.42
N LEU A 131 -1.63 9.95 -7.69
CA LEU A 131 -1.44 9.97 -6.25
C LEU A 131 0.03 9.80 -5.86
N ASP A 132 0.39 10.33 -4.70
CA ASP A 132 1.64 10.04 -4.00
C ASP A 132 1.57 8.67 -3.31
N VAL A 133 1.45 7.64 -4.13
CA VAL A 133 1.43 6.23 -3.75
C VAL A 133 2.53 5.53 -4.55
N TYR A 134 3.46 4.85 -3.86
CA TYR A 134 4.65 4.27 -4.48
C TYR A 134 4.82 2.81 -4.08
N HIS A 135 5.75 2.12 -4.73
CA HIS A 135 6.23 0.83 -4.26
C HIS A 135 7.44 1.04 -3.35
N LEU A 136 7.53 0.29 -2.26
CA LEU A 136 8.70 0.27 -1.39
C LEU A 136 9.49 -1.02 -1.62
N THR A 137 10.75 -0.88 -2.01
CA THR A 137 11.71 -1.99 -2.10
C THR A 137 12.51 -2.09 -0.80
N ILE A 138 12.37 -3.20 -0.09
CA ILE A 138 13.13 -3.49 1.12
C ILE A 138 14.23 -4.47 0.74
N ARG A 139 15.48 -4.10 0.98
CA ARG A 139 16.66 -4.94 0.72
C ARG A 139 17.24 -5.40 2.05
N VAL A 140 17.22 -6.71 2.30
CA VAL A 140 17.82 -7.30 3.51
C VAL A 140 19.15 -7.91 3.13
N LEU A 141 20.22 -7.37 3.72
CA LEU A 141 21.59 -7.76 3.44
C LEU A 141 22.31 -8.20 4.72
N SER A 142 23.41 -8.95 4.56
CA SER A 142 24.41 -9.16 5.60
C SER A 142 25.15 -7.86 5.90
N SER A 143 26.05 -7.88 6.90
CA SER A 143 26.89 -6.73 7.21
C SER A 143 27.77 -6.32 6.02
N SER A 144 28.23 -7.29 5.23
CA SER A 144 29.04 -7.11 4.01
C SER A 144 28.24 -6.95 2.71
N GLY A 145 26.91 -6.88 2.76
CA GLY A 145 26.08 -6.66 1.58
C GLY A 145 25.66 -7.92 0.83
N VAL A 146 25.91 -9.12 1.36
CA VAL A 146 25.39 -10.37 0.79
C VAL A 146 23.87 -10.40 0.98
N PRO A 147 23.06 -10.68 -0.05
CA PRO A 147 21.61 -10.81 0.10
C PRO A 147 21.19 -11.84 1.14
N VAL A 148 20.11 -11.57 1.89
CA VAL A 148 19.50 -12.50 2.84
C VAL A 148 18.12 -12.96 2.35
N PRO A 149 18.05 -14.10 1.63
CA PRO A 149 16.77 -14.68 1.21
C PRO A 149 15.95 -15.21 2.39
N GLY A 150 14.62 -15.16 2.27
CA GLY A 150 13.70 -15.76 3.23
C GLY A 150 13.58 -15.00 4.57
N ALA A 151 14.23 -13.85 4.73
CA ALA A 151 14.05 -12.98 5.89
C ALA A 151 12.59 -12.53 5.98
N ARG A 152 11.99 -12.67 7.15
CA ARG A 152 10.59 -12.30 7.41
C ARG A 152 10.52 -10.82 7.71
N VAL A 153 9.64 -10.11 7.01
CA VAL A 153 9.45 -8.67 7.09
C VAL A 153 8.01 -8.36 7.47
N ASN A 154 7.84 -7.49 8.46
CA ASN A 154 6.58 -6.81 8.75
C ASN A 154 6.77 -5.33 8.45
N VAL A 155 5.82 -4.73 7.73
CA VAL A 155 5.76 -3.28 7.55
C VAL A 155 4.51 -2.78 8.25
N THR A 156 4.67 -1.74 9.06
CA THR A 156 3.57 -1.15 9.83
C THR A 156 3.58 0.37 9.70
N SER A 157 2.42 0.98 9.93
CA SER A 157 2.26 2.42 10.09
C SER A 157 1.20 2.66 11.15
N SER A 158 1.30 3.76 11.91
CA SER A 158 0.27 4.14 12.89
C SER A 158 -1.06 4.54 12.25
N LEU A 159 -1.05 4.80 10.94
CA LEU A 159 -2.18 5.36 10.18
C LEU A 159 -2.96 4.30 9.38
N ILE A 160 -2.37 3.13 9.14
CA ILE A 160 -2.91 2.13 8.21
C ILE A 160 -3.12 0.81 8.96
N ASP A 161 -4.24 0.15 8.70
CA ASP A 161 -4.53 -1.17 9.25
C ASP A 161 -3.39 -2.17 8.93
N PRO A 162 -2.78 -2.83 9.93
CA PRO A 162 -1.74 -3.83 9.72
C PRO A 162 -2.13 -5.00 8.80
N GLN A 163 -3.43 -5.29 8.64
CA GLN A 163 -3.91 -6.33 7.71
C GLN A 163 -3.83 -5.91 6.25
N GLU A 164 -3.81 -4.60 5.98
CA GLU A 164 -3.72 -4.07 4.63
C GLU A 164 -2.27 -4.04 4.12
N ILE A 165 -1.28 -4.03 5.02
CA ILE A 165 0.16 -3.90 4.69
C ILE A 165 0.85 -5.28 4.66
N ALA A 166 2.10 -5.33 4.17
CA ALA A 166 2.95 -6.52 4.20
C ALA A 166 3.17 -7.04 5.63
N ARG A 167 2.60 -8.22 5.92
CA ARG A 167 2.73 -8.92 7.19
C ARG A 167 3.34 -10.29 6.97
N ASN A 168 4.43 -10.56 7.70
CA ASN A 168 5.18 -11.81 7.65
C ASN A 168 5.60 -12.21 6.21
N ALA A 169 5.84 -11.20 5.37
CA ALA A 169 6.31 -11.39 4.01
C ALA A 169 7.77 -11.83 4.02
N GLN A 170 8.23 -12.49 2.97
CA GLN A 170 9.61 -12.96 2.90
C GLN A 170 10.38 -12.31 1.76
N THR A 171 11.66 -12.05 1.99
CA THR A 171 12.58 -11.65 0.92
C THR A 171 12.79 -12.77 -0.08
N ASP A 172 12.97 -12.41 -1.34
CA ASP A 172 13.27 -13.31 -2.45
C ASP A 172 14.74 -13.80 -2.43
N SER A 173 15.14 -14.58 -3.44
CA SER A 173 16.51 -15.08 -3.62
C SER A 173 17.58 -13.99 -3.75
N SER A 174 17.17 -12.76 -4.06
CA SER A 174 18.04 -11.58 -4.16
C SER A 174 17.98 -10.71 -2.91
N GLY A 175 17.36 -11.19 -1.82
CA GLY A 175 17.25 -10.48 -0.55
C GLY A 175 16.28 -9.30 -0.61
N ASN A 176 15.42 -9.22 -1.63
CA ASN A 176 14.50 -8.11 -1.83
C ASN A 176 13.06 -8.49 -1.47
N LEU A 177 12.30 -7.51 -0.99
CA LEU A 177 10.85 -7.57 -0.88
C LEU A 177 10.26 -6.27 -1.44
N VAL A 178 9.28 -6.38 -2.34
CA VAL A 178 8.56 -5.21 -2.87
C VAL A 178 7.17 -5.14 -2.24
N VAL A 179 6.94 -4.10 -1.43
CA VAL A 179 5.61 -3.77 -0.89
C VAL A 179 4.97 -2.75 -1.82
N ARG A 180 3.91 -3.17 -2.51
CA ARG A 180 3.27 -2.35 -3.54
C ARG A 180 2.26 -1.39 -2.95
N ASN A 181 2.13 -0.25 -3.61
CA ASN A 181 1.09 0.75 -3.40
C ASN A 181 0.96 1.16 -1.92
N LEU A 182 2.00 1.79 -1.42
CA LEU A 182 2.03 2.43 -0.11
C LEU A 182 1.87 3.95 -0.29
N PRO A 183 0.94 4.60 0.43
CA PRO A 183 0.86 6.06 0.49
C PRO A 183 2.16 6.67 1.02
N ALA A 184 2.74 7.62 0.29
CA ALA A 184 3.83 8.44 0.80
C ALA A 184 3.29 9.57 1.68
N LYS A 185 2.09 10.07 1.37
CA LYS A 185 1.49 11.23 2.02
C LYS A 185 -0.01 11.07 2.21
N TYR A 186 -0.55 11.88 3.12
CA TYR A 186 -1.98 12.00 3.36
C TYR A 186 -2.36 13.45 3.68
N LEU A 187 -3.62 13.80 3.44
CA LEU A 187 -4.17 15.12 3.67
C LEU A 187 -4.86 15.18 5.03
N THR A 188 -4.67 16.32 5.69
CA THR A 188 -5.39 16.76 6.89
C THR A 188 -5.92 18.17 6.68
N ASP A 189 -6.73 18.66 7.62
CA ASP A 189 -7.23 20.04 7.58
C ASP A 189 -6.10 21.08 7.66
N SER A 190 -4.92 20.70 8.15
CA SER A 190 -3.74 21.57 8.27
C SER A 190 -2.77 21.46 7.09
N GLY A 191 -3.04 20.60 6.11
CA GLY A 191 -2.20 20.40 4.93
C GLY A 191 -1.82 18.94 4.69
N GLU A 192 -0.76 18.74 3.93
CA GLU A 192 -0.26 17.42 3.56
C GLU A 192 0.86 16.97 4.50
N LEU A 193 0.80 15.73 4.98
CA LEU A 193 1.79 15.13 5.88
C LEU A 193 2.34 13.82 5.31
N ASP A 194 3.59 13.50 5.65
CA ASP A 194 4.22 12.25 5.25
C ASP A 194 3.71 11.06 6.08
N VAL A 195 3.67 9.89 5.47
CA VAL A 195 3.40 8.61 6.15
C VAL A 195 4.74 7.98 6.55
N GLU A 196 4.91 7.76 7.85
CA GLU A 196 6.04 7.00 8.38
C GLU A 196 5.71 5.51 8.44
N TYR A 197 6.68 4.69 8.03
CA TYR A 197 6.63 3.23 8.08
C TYR A 197 7.70 2.68 9.01
N THR A 198 7.33 1.70 9.82
CA THR A 198 8.29 0.86 10.56
C THR A 198 8.44 -0.47 9.86
N ILE A 199 9.69 -0.87 9.60
CA ILE A 199 10.06 -2.12 8.94
C ILE A 199 10.78 -2.99 9.95
N ASP A 200 10.11 -4.05 10.40
CA ASP A 200 10.67 -5.06 11.28
C ASP A 200 11.10 -6.28 10.49
N VAL A 201 12.38 -6.58 10.53
CA VAL A 201 12.99 -7.74 9.89
C VAL A 201 13.36 -8.76 10.95
N SER A 202 13.05 -10.03 10.69
CA SER A 202 13.52 -11.17 11.48
C SER A 202 14.04 -12.28 10.58
N TYR A 203 15.12 -12.92 11.02
CA TYR A 203 15.74 -14.01 10.30
C TYR A 203 16.23 -15.06 11.29
N THR A 204 15.95 -16.32 11.01
CA THR A 204 16.51 -17.44 11.78
C THR A 204 17.66 -18.02 10.99
N ALA A 205 18.88 -17.65 11.38
CA ALA A 205 20.09 -18.14 10.76
C ALA A 205 20.38 -19.58 11.21
N VAL A 206 21.40 -20.16 10.59
CA VAL A 206 21.91 -21.49 10.95
C VAL A 206 22.19 -21.59 12.45
N GLY A 207 21.87 -22.75 13.01
CA GLY A 207 22.02 -23.01 14.45
C GLY A 207 20.90 -22.38 15.28
N ASN A 208 19.75 -22.12 14.65
CA ASN A 208 18.55 -21.54 15.24
C ASN A 208 18.76 -20.17 15.90
N VAL A 209 19.75 -19.40 15.43
CA VAL A 209 19.99 -18.04 15.94
C VAL A 209 19.00 -17.09 15.32
N LYS A 210 18.18 -16.45 16.15
CA LYS A 210 17.24 -15.43 15.71
C LYS A 210 17.91 -14.06 15.72
N LEU A 211 17.90 -13.40 14.57
CA LEU A 211 18.29 -11.99 14.41
C LEU A 211 17.04 -11.16 14.16
N THR A 212 17.02 -9.95 14.68
CA THR A 212 15.94 -8.98 14.46
C THR A 212 16.53 -7.58 14.26
N LYS A 213 15.94 -6.82 13.34
CA LYS A 213 16.29 -5.41 13.10
C LYS A 213 15.01 -4.62 12.84
N SER A 214 14.93 -3.41 13.37
CA SER A 214 13.82 -2.48 13.12
C SER A 214 14.38 -1.17 12.60
N VAL A 215 13.76 -0.63 11.56
CA VAL A 215 14.10 0.68 10.99
C VAL A 215 12.82 1.45 10.67
N THR A 216 12.89 2.78 10.73
CA THR A 216 11.82 3.64 10.20
C THR A 216 12.18 4.14 8.81
N HIS A 217 11.17 4.38 7.99
CA HIS A 217 11.32 4.89 6.63
C HIS A 217 10.16 5.82 6.27
N THR A 218 10.50 7.02 5.81
CA THR A 218 9.54 7.95 5.19
C THR A 218 9.59 7.74 3.68
N LEU A 219 8.48 7.29 3.11
CA LEU A 219 8.37 7.00 1.68
C LEU A 219 8.16 8.31 0.90
N SER A 220 8.88 8.46 -0.21
CA SER A 220 8.72 9.58 -1.15
C SER A 220 9.03 9.11 -2.58
N SER A 221 8.84 9.97 -3.57
CA SER A 221 9.11 9.67 -4.99
C SER A 221 10.56 9.31 -5.29
N ASP A 222 11.51 9.85 -4.52
CA ASP A 222 12.95 9.63 -4.62
C ASP A 222 13.48 8.61 -3.60
N ARG A 223 12.68 8.24 -2.58
CA ARG A 223 13.06 7.30 -1.51
C ARG A 223 12.16 6.08 -1.50
N THR A 224 12.13 5.34 -2.60
CA THR A 224 11.34 4.12 -2.80
C THR A 224 12.09 2.83 -2.43
N SER A 225 13.25 2.94 -1.81
CA SER A 225 14.05 1.80 -1.34
C SER A 225 14.61 2.04 0.04
N VAL A 226 14.70 0.97 0.83
CA VAL A 226 15.32 0.94 2.15
C VAL A 226 16.20 -0.30 2.27
N GLU A 227 17.32 -0.16 2.95
CA GLU A 227 18.27 -1.25 3.17
C GLU A 227 18.32 -1.59 4.66
N VAL A 228 18.24 -2.87 5.00
CA VAL A 228 18.31 -3.39 6.36
C VAL A 228 19.45 -4.40 6.43
N ARG A 229 20.53 -4.04 7.14
CA ARG A 229 21.66 -4.94 7.40
C ARG A 229 21.42 -5.75 8.67
N LEU A 230 21.58 -7.07 8.56
CA LEU A 230 21.65 -7.99 9.68
C LEU A 230 23.11 -8.32 10.00
N ASP A 231 23.39 -8.60 11.27
CA ASP A 231 24.72 -8.99 11.78
C ASP A 231 25.03 -10.44 11.40
N LEU A 232 25.13 -10.65 10.09
CA LEU A 232 25.46 -11.89 9.42
C LEU A 232 26.78 -11.70 8.67
N TYR A 233 27.57 -12.76 8.65
CA TYR A 233 28.93 -12.73 8.15
C TYR A 233 29.23 -13.95 7.27
N SER A 234 30.40 -13.94 6.68
CA SER A 234 30.92 -15.06 5.89
C SER A 234 32.25 -15.56 6.44
N ILE A 235 32.48 -16.87 6.33
CA ILE A 235 33.81 -17.46 6.46
C ILE A 235 34.20 -17.95 5.08
N SER A 236 35.38 -17.54 4.62
CA SER A 236 36.00 -18.04 3.39
C SER A 236 37.35 -18.66 3.73
N ALA A 237 37.70 -19.73 3.02
CA ALA A 237 38.96 -20.42 3.17
C ALA A 237 39.47 -20.85 1.79
N LYS A 238 40.80 -20.86 1.64
CA LYS A 238 41.48 -21.41 0.48
C LYS A 238 42.19 -22.70 0.90
N VAL A 239 41.89 -23.79 0.21
CA VAL A 239 42.45 -25.11 0.46
C VAL A 239 43.57 -25.35 -0.55
N GLN A 240 44.79 -25.54 -0.05
CA GLN A 240 45.99 -25.68 -0.86
C GLN A 240 46.88 -26.82 -0.34
N ASP A 241 47.73 -27.36 -1.21
CA ASP A 241 48.84 -28.25 -0.84
C ASP A 241 50.03 -27.48 -0.26
N MET A 242 51.11 -28.19 0.07
CA MET A 242 52.32 -27.58 0.65
C MET A 242 53.06 -26.67 -0.34
N GLU A 243 52.87 -26.90 -1.64
CA GLU A 243 53.41 -26.12 -2.73
C GLU A 243 52.54 -24.90 -3.08
N GLY A 244 51.39 -24.73 -2.41
CA GLY A 244 50.46 -23.63 -2.63
C GLY A 244 49.50 -23.84 -3.80
N ASN A 245 49.45 -25.03 -4.40
CA ASN A 245 48.47 -25.35 -5.43
C ASN A 245 47.10 -25.58 -4.80
N SER A 246 46.05 -25.08 -5.44
CA SER A 246 44.68 -25.27 -4.97
C SER A 246 44.23 -26.73 -5.03
N ILE A 247 43.59 -27.22 -3.97
CA ILE A 247 43.02 -28.56 -3.91
C ILE A 247 41.50 -28.48 -4.06
N GLN A 248 40.97 -29.06 -5.14
CA GLN A 248 39.54 -29.21 -5.38
C GLN A 248 38.99 -30.46 -4.68
N GLY A 249 37.72 -30.44 -4.27
CA GLY A 249 37.03 -31.64 -3.80
C GLY A 249 37.19 -31.93 -2.30
N VAL A 250 37.90 -31.06 -1.56
CA VAL A 250 38.03 -31.21 -0.11
C VAL A 250 36.72 -30.85 0.55
N THR A 251 36.18 -31.78 1.35
CA THR A 251 34.98 -31.54 2.13
C THR A 251 35.34 -30.70 3.36
N VAL A 252 34.67 -29.56 3.53
CA VAL A 252 34.87 -28.68 4.67
C VAL A 252 33.59 -28.61 5.48
N GLU A 253 33.68 -29.01 6.73
CA GLU A 253 32.59 -28.99 7.70
C GLU A 253 32.74 -27.77 8.62
N LEU A 254 31.72 -26.94 8.69
CA LEU A 254 31.62 -25.84 9.64
C LEU A 254 30.88 -26.30 10.90
N LEU A 255 31.51 -26.18 12.06
CA LEU A 255 30.92 -26.52 13.36
C LEU A 255 30.79 -25.26 14.21
N LYS A 256 29.79 -25.23 15.10
CA LYS A 256 29.57 -24.12 16.03
C LYS A 256 29.88 -24.56 17.46
N GLY A 257 30.75 -23.80 18.14
CA GLY A 257 31.32 -24.20 19.43
C GLY A 257 31.95 -25.60 19.36
N ASP A 258 31.76 -26.41 20.40
CA ASP A 258 32.30 -27.78 20.51
C ASP A 258 31.37 -28.86 19.94
N SER A 259 30.38 -28.49 19.12
CA SER A 259 29.44 -29.46 18.53
C SER A 259 30.19 -30.52 17.71
N ALA A 260 29.82 -31.79 17.86
CA ALA A 260 30.35 -32.86 17.01
C ALA A 260 29.64 -32.93 15.65
N THR A 261 28.44 -32.35 15.53
CA THR A 261 27.66 -32.33 14.29
C THR A 261 27.95 -31.05 13.50
N PRO A 262 28.24 -31.17 12.19
CA PRO A 262 28.45 -30.02 11.33
C PRO A 262 27.16 -29.22 11.17
N LEU A 263 27.31 -27.90 11.22
CA LEU A 263 26.24 -26.95 10.97
C LEU A 263 26.00 -26.78 9.47
N LEU A 264 27.07 -26.73 8.70
CA LEU A 264 27.10 -26.66 7.24
C LEU A 264 28.26 -27.49 6.73
N THR A 265 28.16 -27.93 5.48
CA THR A 265 29.22 -28.66 4.78
C THR A 265 29.29 -28.13 3.36
N GLU A 266 30.50 -27.81 2.92
CA GLU A 266 30.79 -27.34 1.57
C GLU A 266 31.97 -28.15 1.01
N THR A 267 32.21 -28.05 -0.29
CA THR A 267 33.35 -28.68 -0.95
C THR A 267 34.18 -27.64 -1.67
N SER A 268 35.50 -27.73 -1.59
CA SER A 268 36.39 -26.79 -2.27
C SER A 268 36.21 -26.86 -3.79
N ASP A 269 36.10 -25.69 -4.41
CA ASP A 269 35.95 -25.56 -5.86
C ASP A 269 37.27 -25.79 -6.61
N SER A 270 37.29 -25.58 -7.92
CA SER A 270 38.50 -25.75 -8.75
C SER A 270 39.64 -24.79 -8.40
N ASN A 271 39.36 -23.71 -7.69
CA ASN A 271 40.35 -22.76 -7.16
C ASN A 271 40.70 -23.06 -5.69
N GLY A 272 40.19 -24.16 -5.13
CA GLY A 272 40.36 -24.53 -3.73
C GLY A 272 39.54 -23.67 -2.78
N LEU A 273 38.59 -22.85 -3.27
CA LEU A 273 37.85 -21.93 -2.43
C LEU A 273 36.63 -22.61 -1.80
N VAL A 274 36.40 -22.32 -0.53
CA VAL A 274 35.17 -22.65 0.20
C VAL A 274 34.63 -21.36 0.82
N THR A 275 33.31 -21.18 0.81
CA THR A 275 32.67 -20.03 1.46
C THR A 275 31.36 -20.42 2.13
N PHE A 276 31.28 -20.18 3.44
CA PHE A 276 30.05 -20.22 4.20
C PHE A 276 29.52 -18.79 4.37
N LYS A 277 28.26 -18.55 4.03
CA LYS A 277 27.63 -17.22 4.08
C LYS A 277 26.50 -17.21 5.10
N LEU A 278 26.06 -16.00 5.46
CA LEU A 278 24.90 -15.76 6.33
C LEU A 278 25.02 -16.44 7.70
N LEU A 279 26.24 -16.43 8.25
CA LEU A 279 26.54 -16.97 9.56
C LEU A 279 26.25 -15.91 10.62
N PRO A 280 25.54 -16.25 11.71
CA PRO A 280 25.46 -15.36 12.86
C PRO A 280 26.84 -15.25 13.51
N GLY A 281 27.09 -14.13 14.20
CA GLY A 281 28.31 -13.99 15.00
C GLY A 281 28.45 -15.09 16.05
N GLY A 282 29.69 -15.48 16.34
CA GLY A 282 30.01 -16.53 17.31
C GLY A 282 31.34 -17.24 17.03
N THR A 283 31.60 -18.28 17.81
CA THR A 283 32.82 -19.11 17.66
C THR A 283 32.52 -20.36 16.85
N TYR A 284 33.35 -20.62 15.85
CA TYR A 284 33.23 -21.73 14.92
C TYR A 284 34.51 -22.55 14.84
N SER A 285 34.39 -23.75 14.29
CA SER A 285 35.52 -24.58 13.87
C SER A 285 35.30 -25.06 12.44
N LEU A 286 36.38 -25.30 11.70
CA LEU A 286 36.37 -25.91 10.37
C LEU A 286 37.10 -27.25 10.45
N ARG A 287 36.50 -28.31 9.89
CA ARG A 287 37.15 -29.60 9.68
C ARG A 287 37.29 -29.86 8.19
N PHE A 288 38.50 -30.21 7.76
CA PHE A 288 38.83 -30.49 6.38
C PHE A 288 38.97 -32.00 6.20
N LYS A 289 38.27 -32.57 5.22
CA LYS A 289 38.22 -34.01 4.97
C LYS A 289 38.49 -34.36 3.52
N ILE A 290 39.26 -35.43 3.31
CA ILE A 290 39.50 -36.08 2.02
C ILE A 290 39.12 -37.54 2.19
N ASP A 291 38.31 -38.10 1.28
CA ASP A 291 37.82 -39.48 1.37
C ASP A 291 37.22 -39.85 2.74
N ASN A 292 36.55 -38.87 3.37
CA ASN A 292 35.93 -38.95 4.70
C ASN A 292 36.93 -39.07 5.88
N GLU A 293 38.24 -38.94 5.63
CA GLU A 293 39.29 -38.85 6.64
C GLU A 293 39.57 -37.38 7.00
N LEU A 294 39.69 -37.07 8.29
CA LEU A 294 40.03 -35.73 8.77
C LEU A 294 41.51 -35.45 8.51
N VAL A 295 41.80 -34.42 7.72
CA VAL A 295 43.18 -34.04 7.34
C VAL A 295 43.65 -32.74 8.00
N ASP A 296 42.75 -31.83 8.34
CA ASP A 296 43.06 -30.61 9.09
C ASP A 296 41.84 -30.15 9.91
N GLU A 297 42.09 -29.38 10.98
CA GLU A 297 41.04 -28.73 11.77
C GLU A 297 41.50 -27.34 12.23
N ARG A 298 40.64 -26.34 12.02
CA ARG A 298 40.81 -24.98 12.56
C ARG A 298 39.77 -24.75 13.63
N ARG A 299 40.19 -24.44 14.85
CA ARG A 299 39.30 -24.24 16.00
C ARG A 299 39.26 -22.79 16.44
N ASP A 300 38.28 -22.49 17.29
CA ASP A 300 38.13 -21.21 18.01
C ASP A 300 38.10 -19.99 17.09
N LEU A 301 37.54 -20.15 15.89
CA LEU A 301 37.38 -19.07 14.93
C LEU A 301 36.28 -18.12 15.38
N VAL A 302 36.66 -16.95 15.87
CA VAL A 302 35.71 -15.91 16.28
C VAL A 302 35.22 -15.15 15.06
N VAL A 303 33.93 -15.24 14.79
CA VAL A 303 33.23 -14.52 13.71
C VAL A 303 32.47 -13.36 14.33
N ALA A 304 33.02 -12.15 14.17
CA ALA A 304 32.35 -10.87 14.46
C ALA A 304 32.31 -9.95 13.23
N GLY A 305 32.74 -10.48 12.08
CA GLY A 305 32.95 -9.84 10.80
C GLY A 305 33.20 -10.93 9.76
N ASP A 306 33.32 -10.55 8.50
CA ASP A 306 33.73 -11.51 7.47
C ASP A 306 35.16 -11.98 7.74
N VAL A 307 35.36 -13.29 7.68
CA VAL A 307 36.64 -13.95 7.93
C VAL A 307 37.14 -14.55 6.61
N ASN A 308 38.39 -14.24 6.26
CA ASN A 308 39.09 -14.87 5.15
C ASN A 308 40.35 -15.57 5.69
N LEU A 309 40.41 -16.89 5.50
CA LEU A 309 41.51 -17.75 5.93
C LEU A 309 42.48 -18.08 4.78
N GLY A 310 42.48 -17.28 3.71
CA GLY A 310 43.33 -17.48 2.53
C GLY A 310 44.54 -16.56 2.47
N ASP A 311 45.62 -16.97 3.15
CA ASP A 311 47.03 -17.00 2.68
C ASP A 311 47.77 -18.07 3.50
#